data_AF-A0A2D4I6X0-F1
#
_entry.id   AF-A0A2D4I6X0-F1
#
_cell.length_a   1.000
_cell.length_b   1.000
_cell.length_c   1.000
_cell.angle_alpha   90.00
_cell.angle_beta   90.00
_cell.angle_gamma   90.00
#
_symmetry.space_group_name_H-M   'P 1'
#
loop_
_entity.id
_entity.type
_entity.pdbx_description
1 polymer ?
#
loop_
_entity_poly.entity_id
_entity_poly.type
_entity_poly.pdbx_seq_one_letter_code
_entity_poly.pdbx_strand_id
1 'polypeptide(L)'
;EIWWDEINKWNIQLEGFKLFKRNRPNKRGGGVALYIRNNCIATEIEHNNDENYLECIWVNIKGGRNAIAIDVYYKPPNQTQEIDELFSSQLSRIFRKYVIIVMEDFI
;
A
#
# COMPACT_ATOMS: atom_id res chain seq x y z
N GLU A 1 8.88 2.40 6.17
CA GLU A 1 9.52 1.71 5.02
C GLU A 1 10.00 0.31 5.40
N ILE A 2 10.03 -0.65 4.45
CA ILE A 2 10.45 -2.05 4.73
C ILE A 2 11.90 -2.39 4.34
N TRP A 3 12.60 -1.50 3.62
CA TRP A 3 14.03 -1.64 3.26
C TRP A 3 14.39 -3.02 2.67
N TRP A 4 13.49 -3.57 1.86
CA TRP A 4 13.64 -4.92 1.34
C TRP A 4 14.53 -4.94 0.09
N ASP A 5 15.59 -5.75 0.10
CA ASP A 5 16.42 -6.05 -1.08
C ASP A 5 16.68 -7.57 -1.18
N GLU A 6 17.20 -8.02 -2.34
CA GLU A 6 17.45 -9.44 -2.61
C GLU A 6 18.43 -10.12 -1.63
N ILE A 7 19.16 -9.31 -0.84
CA ILE A 7 20.19 -9.73 0.11
C ILE A 7 19.57 -9.94 1.50
N ASN A 8 18.58 -9.13 1.91
CA ASN A 8 17.92 -9.19 3.21
C ASN A 8 16.59 -9.96 3.18
N LYS A 9 16.65 -11.26 2.88
CA LYS A 9 15.50 -12.17 2.93
C LYS A 9 15.17 -12.62 4.35
N TRP A 10 14.79 -11.69 5.23
CA TRP A 10 14.18 -12.07 6.52
C TRP A 10 12.85 -12.78 6.25
N ASN A 11 12.51 -13.79 7.06
CA ASN A 11 11.23 -14.48 6.93
C ASN A 11 10.10 -13.55 7.42
N ILE A 12 9.55 -12.78 6.48
CA ILE A 12 8.44 -11.84 6.71
C ILE A 12 7.09 -12.55 6.84
N GLN A 13 7.05 -13.88 6.82
CA GLN A 13 5.81 -14.62 6.96
C GLN A 13 5.42 -14.70 8.43
N LEU A 14 4.52 -13.80 8.84
CA LEU A 14 3.91 -13.83 10.15
C LEU A 14 2.76 -14.84 10.17
N GLU A 15 2.86 -15.84 11.04
CA GLU A 15 1.83 -16.88 11.17
C GLU A 15 0.46 -16.26 11.49
N GLY A 16 -0.57 -16.68 10.75
CA GLY A 16 -1.93 -16.14 10.91
C GLY A 16 -2.18 -14.81 10.21
N PHE A 17 -1.23 -14.28 9.43
CA PHE A 17 -1.37 -13.05 8.66
C PHE A 17 -1.05 -13.24 7.17
N LYS A 18 -1.77 -12.48 6.35
CA LYS A 18 -1.52 -12.27 4.93
C LYS A 18 -0.73 -10.97 4.77
N LEU A 19 0.36 -11.03 4.02
CA LEU A 19 1.20 -9.88 3.72
C LEU A 19 0.83 -9.30 2.35
N PHE A 20 0.57 -7.99 2.32
CA PHE A 20 0.55 -7.15 1.12
C PHE A 20 1.79 -6.27 1.16
N LYS A 21 2.55 -6.19 0.07
CA LYS A 21 3.77 -5.38 0.02
C LYS A 21 4.00 -4.78 -1.34
N ARG A 22 4.63 -3.61 -1.38
CA ARG A 22 5.04 -2.92 -2.60
C ARG A 22 6.46 -2.43 -2.40
N ASN A 23 7.37 -2.96 -3.21
CA ASN A 23 8.76 -2.50 -3.26
C ASN A 23 8.89 -1.43 -4.33
N ARG A 24 9.81 -0.49 -4.13
CA ARG A 24 10.14 0.48 -5.17
C ARG A 24 10.88 -0.21 -6.31
N PRO A 25 10.43 -0.06 -7.57
CA PRO A 25 11.14 -0.66 -8.70
C PRO A 25 12.53 -0.04 -8.85
N ASN A 26 13.53 -0.88 -9.13
CA ASN A 26 14.89 -0.49 -9.51
C ASN A 26 15.64 0.40 -8.49
N LYS A 27 15.27 0.40 -7.21
CA LYS A 27 16.02 1.09 -6.15
C LYS A 27 16.24 0.18 -4.94
N ARG A 28 17.34 0.42 -4.21
CA ARG A 28 17.55 -0.15 -2.88
C ARG A 28 16.85 0.73 -1.85
N GLY A 29 16.18 0.09 -0.88
CA GLY A 29 15.47 0.78 0.18
C GLY A 29 14.04 1.20 -0.20
N GLY A 30 13.31 1.70 0.80
CA GLY A 30 11.90 2.08 0.67
C GLY A 30 10.94 0.90 0.69
N GLY A 31 9.77 1.13 0.13
CA GLY A 31 8.68 0.17 0.05
C GLY A 31 7.80 0.14 1.31
N VAL A 32 6.58 -0.32 1.10
CA VAL A 32 5.53 -0.39 2.12
C VAL A 32 5.05 -1.83 2.28
N ALA A 33 4.51 -2.15 3.46
CA ALA A 33 3.90 -3.42 3.76
C ALA A 33 2.70 -3.27 4.69
N LEU A 34 1.73 -4.15 4.52
CA LEU A 34 0.55 -4.27 5.34
C LEU A 34 0.31 -5.76 5.67
N TYR A 35 0.22 -6.06 6.96
CA TYR A 35 -0.20 -7.38 7.44
C TYR A 35 -1.66 -7.35 7.84
N ILE A 36 -2.44 -8.32 7.34
CA ILE A 36 -3.86 -8.46 7.70
C ILE A 36 -4.09 -9.88 8.19
N ARG A 37 -4.81 -10.04 9.30
CA ARG A 37 -5.09 -11.35 9.89
C ARG A 37 -5.89 -12.23 8.90
N ASN A 38 -5.55 -13.51 8.83
CA ASN A 38 -6.10 -14.45 7.82
C ASN A 38 -7.61 -14.68 7.90
N ASN A 39 -8.25 -14.34 9.03
CA ASN A 39 -9.71 -14.41 9.17
C ASN A 39 -10.44 -13.20 8.57
N CYS A 40 -9.72 -12.18 8.12
CA CYS A 40 -10.28 -11.07 7.35
C CYS A 40 -10.26 -11.43 5.85
N ILE A 41 -11.36 -11.11 5.15
CA ILE A 41 -11.38 -11.22 3.69
C ILE A 41 -10.74 -9.96 3.11
N ALA A 42 -9.47 -10.06 2.75
CA ALA A 42 -8.66 -8.95 2.25
C ALA A 42 -8.11 -9.19 0.83
N THR A 43 -8.32 -8.20 -0.05
CA THR A 43 -7.89 -8.20 -1.45
C THR A 43 -7.24 -6.87 -1.80
N GLU A 44 -6.10 -6.92 -2.48
CA GLU A 44 -5.47 -5.70 -3.02
C GLU A 44 -6.41 -5.04 -4.02
N ILE A 45 -6.49 -3.70 -3.97
CA ILE A 45 -7.22 -2.92 -4.96
C ILE A 45 -6.23 -2.61 -6.08
N GLU A 46 -6.43 -3.25 -7.22
CA GLU A 46 -5.60 -3.04 -8.39
C GLU A 46 -5.69 -1.58 -8.86
N HIS A 47 -4.53 -1.05 -9.24
CA HIS A 47 -4.36 0.25 -9.84
C HIS A 47 -3.58 0.13 -11.15
N ASN A 48 -3.54 1.19 -11.95
CA ASN A 48 -2.94 1.12 -13.27
C ASN A 48 -1.43 0.83 -13.18
N ASN A 49 -0.87 0.11 -14.15
CA ASN A 49 0.57 -0.21 -14.17
C ASN A 49 1.47 1.04 -14.23
N ASP A 50 0.95 2.15 -14.77
CA ASP A 50 1.63 3.44 -14.81
C ASP A 50 1.72 4.11 -13.43
N GLU A 51 1.08 3.54 -12.40
CA GLU A 51 1.10 4.06 -11.03
C GLU A 51 2.08 3.26 -10.14
N ASN A 52 2.86 2.34 -10.73
CA ASN A 52 3.82 1.46 -10.03
C ASN A 52 5.01 2.19 -9.37
N TYR A 53 5.18 3.48 -9.63
CA TYR A 53 6.21 4.31 -8.99
C TYR A 53 5.78 4.80 -7.59
N LEU A 54 4.49 4.70 -7.26
CA LEU A 54 3.97 5.03 -5.94
C LEU A 54 4.40 3.99 -4.91
N GLU A 55 4.93 4.45 -3.78
CA GLU A 55 5.18 3.61 -2.61
C GLU A 55 3.89 3.51 -1.79
N CYS A 56 2.88 2.88 -2.39
CA CYS A 56 1.50 2.84 -1.90
C CYS A 56 0.90 1.42 -2.06
N ILE A 57 0.08 0.99 -1.11
CA ILE A 57 -0.72 -0.24 -1.20
C ILE A 57 -2.15 0.06 -0.77
N TRP A 58 -3.10 -0.29 -1.63
CA TRP A 58 -4.51 -0.27 -1.30
C TRP A 58 -5.03 -1.68 -1.05
N VAL A 59 -5.64 -1.92 0.10
CA VAL A 59 -6.30 -3.20 0.41
C VAL A 59 -7.75 -2.97 0.80
N ASN A 60 -8.65 -3.66 0.10
CA ASN A 60 -10.05 -3.76 0.48
C ASN A 60 -10.21 -4.85 1.56
N ILE A 61 -10.79 -4.49 2.70
CA ILE A 61 -11.30 -5.44 3.69
C ILE A 61 -12.82 -5.54 3.52
N LYS A 62 -13.30 -6.73 3.17
CA LYS A 62 -14.74 -7.01 3.13
C LYS A 62 -15.25 -7.29 4.55
N GLY A 63 -16.24 -6.51 4.99
CA GLY A 63 -16.96 -6.76 6.24
C GLY A 63 -18.13 -5.80 6.44
N GLY A 64 -19.32 -6.33 6.72
CA GLY A 64 -20.52 -5.53 6.98
C GLY A 64 -21.19 -4.94 5.73
N ARG A 65 -21.80 -3.75 5.87
CA ARG A 65 -22.55 -3.08 4.79
C ARG A 65 -21.68 -2.28 3.82
N ASN A 66 -20.52 -1.81 4.27
CA ASN A 66 -19.63 -0.95 3.50
C ASN A 66 -18.27 -1.63 3.33
N ALA A 67 -17.70 -1.55 2.13
CA ALA A 67 -16.33 -2.00 1.90
C ALA A 67 -15.35 -0.95 2.44
N ILE A 68 -14.31 -1.39 3.16
CA ILE A 68 -13.28 -0.52 3.74
C ILE A 68 -12.02 -0.66 2.90
N ALA A 69 -11.49 0.44 2.40
CA ALA A 69 -10.17 0.50 1.78
C ALA A 69 -9.16 1.03 2.79
N ILE A 70 -8.09 0.27 3.01
CA ILE A 70 -6.92 0.67 3.80
C ILE A 70 -5.79 1.01 2.85
N ASP A 71 -5.20 2.18 3.04
CA ASP A 71 -3.99 2.61 2.37
C ASP A 71 -2.79 2.57 3.31
N VAL A 72 -1.65 2.15 2.77
CA VAL A 72 -0.34 2.38 3.35
C VAL A 72 0.47 3.10 2.30
N TYR A 73 0.70 4.39 2.53
CA TYR A 73 1.42 5.26 1.62
C TYR A 73 2.66 5.82 2.31
N TYR A 74 3.75 5.89 1.55
CA TYR A 74 4.97 6.53 1.97
C TYR A 74 5.38 7.61 0.95
N LYS A 75 5.50 8.84 1.44
CA LYS A 75 5.97 9.99 0.66
C LYS A 75 7.47 10.20 0.88
N PRO A 76 8.35 9.76 -0.05
CA PRO A 76 9.78 10.01 0.09
C PRO A 76 10.09 11.53 0.03
N PRO A 77 11.16 12.01 0.71
CA PRO A 77 11.49 13.44 0.80
C PRO A 77 11.62 14.19 -0.52
N ASN A 78 12.05 13.50 -1.59
CA ASN A 78 12.27 14.06 -2.93
C ASN A 78 11.14 13.67 -3.92
N GLN A 79 9.93 13.43 -3.43
CA GLN A 79 8.80 13.11 -4.29
C GLN A 79 8.44 14.31 -5.18
N THR A 80 8.17 14.05 -6.46
CA THR A 80 7.73 15.08 -7.41
C THR A 80 6.24 15.35 -7.31
N GLN A 81 5.82 16.53 -7.76
CA GLN A 81 4.39 16.90 -7.82
C GLN A 81 3.57 15.91 -8.67
N GLU A 82 4.15 15.36 -9.74
CA GLU A 82 3.50 14.34 -10.56
C GLU A 82 3.07 13.11 -9.73
N ILE A 83 3.93 12.64 -8.83
CA ILE A 83 3.61 11.51 -7.95
C ILE A 83 2.56 11.90 -6.91
N ASP A 84 2.59 13.13 -6.38
CA ASP A 84 1.54 13.66 -5.49
C ASP A 84 0.16 13.69 -6.20
N GLU A 85 0.13 14.08 -7.47
CA GLU A 85 -1.08 14.11 -8.29
C GLU A 85 -1.59 12.71 -8.62
N LEU A 86 -0.70 11.75 -8.88
CA LEU A 86 -1.07 10.34 -9.06
C LEU A 86 -1.73 9.76 -7.81
N PHE A 87 -1.14 10.00 -6.62
CA PHE A 87 -1.75 9.58 -5.36
C PHE A 87 -3.13 10.22 -5.15
N SER A 88 -3.23 11.53 -5.38
CA SER A 88 -4.50 12.28 -5.26
C SER A 88 -5.59 11.73 -6.20
N SER A 89 -5.21 11.32 -7.41
CA SER A 89 -6.09 10.68 -8.39
C SER A 89 -6.56 9.30 -7.91
N GLN A 90 -5.65 8.46 -7.39
CA GLN A 90 -6.00 7.17 -6.79
C GLN A 90 -6.98 7.33 -5.63
N LEU A 91 -6.65 8.21 -4.68
CA LEU A 91 -7.48 8.51 -3.51
C LEU A 91 -8.88 8.94 -3.93
N SER A 92 -8.99 9.85 -4.90
CA SER A 92 -10.28 10.35 -5.41
C SER A 92 -11.12 9.25 -6.05
N ARG A 93 -10.50 8.29 -6.75
CA ARG A 93 -11.17 7.15 -7.39
C ARG A 93 -11.70 6.15 -6.35
N ILE A 94 -10.91 5.88 -5.31
CA ILE A 94 -11.23 4.92 -4.26
C ILE A 94 -12.26 5.50 -3.28
N PHE A 95 -12.17 6.79 -2.96
CA PHE A 95 -13.05 7.47 -2.00
C PHE A 95 -14.53 7.40 -2.41
N ARG A 96 -14.80 7.32 -3.71
CA ARG A 96 -16.16 7.20 -4.25
C ARG A 96 -16.82 5.84 -3.99
N LYS A 97 -16.05 4.81 -3.65
CA LYS A 97 -16.53 3.42 -3.55
C LYS A 97 -16.38 2.81 -2.17
N TYR A 98 -15.47 3.34 -1.34
CA TYR A 98 -15.07 2.74 -0.08
C TYR A 98 -15.07 3.76 1.06
N VAL A 99 -15.27 3.28 2.28
CA VAL A 99 -14.81 4.01 3.47
C VAL A 99 -13.29 3.89 3.51
N ILE A 100 -12.57 5.00 3.66
CA ILE A 100 -11.10 5.02 3.57
C ILE A 100 -10.44 5.17 4.93
N ILE A 101 -9.36 4.42 5.14
CA ILE A 101 -8.36 4.63 6.19
C ILE A 101 -7.01 4.84 5.49
N VAL A 102 -6.34 5.95 5.76
CA VAL A 102 -5.01 6.27 5.23
C VAL A 102 -3.97 6.18 6.35
N MET A 103 -2.88 5.46 6.10
CA MET A 103 -1.75 5.33 7.02
C MET A 103 -0.48 5.82 6.33
N GLU A 104 0.16 6.83 6.91
CA GLU A 104 1.33 7.49 6.36
C GLU A 104 2.41 7.68 7.42
N ASP A 105 3.65 7.82 6.95
CA ASP A 105 4.78 8.25 7.76
C ASP A 105 4.96 9.76 7.59
N PHE A 106 4.73 10.53 8.66
CA PHE A 106 4.73 12.01 8.64
C PHE A 106 6.09 12.64 9.03
N ILE A 107 7.17 11.84 9.05
CA ILE A 107 8.49 12.25 9.55
C ILE A 107 9.17 13.25 8.60
#